data_AF-A0A316DHE2-F1
#
_entry.id   AF-A0A316DHE2-F1
#
_cell.length_a   1.000
_cell.length_b   1.000
_cell.length_c   1.000
_cell.angle_alpha   90.00
_cell.angle_beta   90.00
_cell.angle_gamma   90.00
#
_symmetry.space_group_name_H-M   'P 1'
#
loop_
_entity.id
_entity.type
_entity.pdbx_description
1 polymer ?
#
loop_
_entity_poly.entity_id
_entity_poly.type
_entity_poly.pdbx_seq_one_letter_code
_entity_poly.pdbx_strand_id
1 'polypeptide(L)' 'MTKPTHLSKPMTRHQVAETLGICSKTLSRFFEKEGVKVEPRTLLKPKLVELIIKKYHGEEVVSD' A
#
# COMPACT_ATOMS: atom_id res chain seq x y z
N MET A 1 17.57 4.14 7.49
CA MET A 1 16.44 3.53 8.23
C MET A 1 15.25 4.48 8.13
N THR A 2 14.33 4.24 7.20
CA THR A 2 13.08 4.99 7.09
C THR A 2 12.14 4.52 8.20
N LYS A 3 11.81 5.43 9.13
CA LYS A 3 10.89 5.18 10.25
C LYS A 3 9.55 4.64 9.73
N PRO A 4 8.83 3.80 10.50
CA PRO A 4 7.47 3.42 10.17
C PRO A 4 6.63 4.70 10.20
N THR A 5 6.35 5.24 9.01
CA THR A 5 5.54 6.45 8.86
C THR A 5 4.16 6.04 9.34
N HIS A 6 3.75 6.50 10.52
CA HIS A 6 2.36 6.41 10.95
C HIS A 6 1.52 7.07 9.86
N LEU A 7 0.86 6.25 9.04
CA LEU A 7 -0.01 6.73 7.98
C LEU A 7 -1.22 7.33 8.70
N SER A 8 -1.21 8.64 8.87
CA SER A 8 -2.29 9.38 9.56
C SER A 8 -3.31 9.95 8.56
N LYS A 9 -3.00 9.93 7.27
CA LYS A 9 -3.81 10.53 6.21
C LYS A 9 -4.13 9.52 5.11
N PRO A 10 -5.35 9.54 4.56
CA PRO A 10 -5.67 8.78 3.35
C PRO A 10 -4.74 9.18 2.20
N MET A 11 -4.29 8.21 1.43
CA MET A 11 -3.35 8.42 0.31
C MET A 11 -3.95 7.94 -1.00
N THR A 12 -3.58 8.61 -2.08
CA THR A 12 -3.90 8.14 -3.42
C THR A 12 -3.01 6.95 -3.81
N ARG A 13 -3.45 6.14 -4.78
CA ARG A 13 -2.62 5.05 -5.33
C ARG A 13 -1.26 5.52 -5.82
N HIS A 14 -1.17 6.72 -6.39
CA HIS A 14 0.13 7.28 -6.81
C HIS A 14 1.06 7.50 -5.62
N GLN A 15 0.56 8.14 -4.56
CA GLN A 15 1.38 8.38 -3.36
C GLN A 15 1.82 7.08 -2.69
N VAL A 16 0.98 6.04 -2.69
CA VAL A 16 1.36 4.71 -2.19
C VAL A 16 2.44 4.09 -3.07
N ALA A 17 2.32 4.19 -4.40
CA ALA A 17 3.33 3.69 -5.32
C ALA A 17 4.67 4.42 -5.15
N GLU A 18 4.64 5.75 -4.97
CA GLU A 18 5.82 6.56 -4.65
C GLU A 18 6.47 6.14 -3.32
N THR A 19 5.66 5.89 -2.29
CA THR A 19 6.13 5.43 -0.98
C THR A 19 6.86 4.08 -1.07
N LEU A 20 6.36 3.20 -1.94
CA LEU A 20 6.96 1.90 -2.21
C LEU A 20 8.13 1.96 -3.20
N GLY A 21 8.40 3.11 -3.82
CA GLY A 21 9.40 3.25 -4.87
C GLY A 21 9.07 2.47 -6.15
N ILE A 22 7.77 2.25 -6.43
CA ILE A 22 7.31 1.46 -7.59
C ILE A 22 6.44 2.28 -8.54
N CYS A 23 6.28 1.77 -9.75
CA CYS A 23 5.35 2.34 -10.71
C CYS A 23 3.89 2.06 -10.29
N SER A 24 2.99 3.01 -10.54
CA SER A 24 1.54 2.86 -10.28
C SER A 24 0.92 1.66 -11.01
N LYS A 25 1.47 1.26 -12.17
CA LYS A 25 1.10 0.04 -12.89
C LYS A 25 1.44 -1.22 -12.10
N THR A 26 2.61 -1.26 -11.45
CA THR A 26 3.04 -2.38 -10.59
C THR A 26 2.12 -2.50 -9.38
N LEU A 27 1.78 -1.38 -8.74
CA LEU A 27 0.83 -1.37 -7.63
C LEU A 27 -0.57 -1.84 -8.05
N SER A 28 -1.02 -1.44 -9.25
CA SER A 28 -2.33 -1.88 -9.77
C SER A 28 -2.37 -3.39 -10.01
N ARG A 29 -1.31 -3.96 -10.58
CA ARG A 29 -1.15 -5.42 -10.73
C ARG A 29 -1.11 -6.13 -9.38
N PHE A 30 -0.48 -5.52 -8.37
CA PHE A 30 -0.46 -6.06 -7.01
C PHE A 30 -1.87 -6.11 -6.41
N PHE A 31 -2.67 -5.05 -6.57
CA PHE A 31 -4.07 -5.05 -6.12
C PHE A 31 -4.91 -6.11 -6.82
N GLU A 32 -4.76 -6.28 -8.13
CA GLU A 32 -5.43 -7.34 -8.88
C GLU A 32 -5.03 -8.74 -8.36
N LYS A 33 -3.74 -8.97 -8.13
CA LYS A 33 -3.22 -10.24 -7.61
C LYS A 33 -3.74 -10.57 -6.21
N GLU A 34 -3.84 -9.56 -5.34
CA GLU A 34 -4.34 -9.71 -3.97
C GLU A 34 -5.88 -9.65 -3.89
N GLY A 35 -6.58 -9.46 -5.02
CA GLY A 35 -8.04 -9.33 -5.05
C GLY A 35 -8.58 -8.04 -4.43
N VAL A 36 -7.74 -7.03 -4.24
CA VAL A 36 -8.12 -5.74 -3.66
C VAL A 36 -8.75 -4.85 -4.74
N LYS A 37 -10.06 -4.67 -4.70
CA LYS A 37 -10.75 -3.73 -5.58
C LYS A 37 -10.56 -2.30 -5.08
N VAL A 38 -9.71 -1.53 -5.76
CA VAL A 38 -9.51 -0.10 -5.49
C VAL A 38 -9.96 0.71 -6.70
N GLU A 39 -10.96 1.56 -6.50
CA GLU A 39 -11.40 2.46 -7.56
C GLU A 39 -10.34 3.53 -7.88
N PRO A 40 -10.22 3.96 -9.14
CA PRO A 40 -9.09 4.77 -9.58
C PRO A 40 -8.88 6.11 -8.86
N ARG A 41 -9.96 6.67 -8.29
CA ARG A 41 -10.03 7.98 -7.64
C ARG A 41 -10.29 7.89 -6.13
N THR A 42 -10.30 6.69 -5.58
CA THR A 42 -10.58 6.49 -4.17
C THR A 42 -9.31 6.63 -3.35
N LEU A 43 -9.41 7.40 -2.27
CA LEU A 43 -8.35 7.50 -1.28
C LEU A 43 -8.27 6.19 -0.49
N LEU A 44 -7.07 5.62 -0.44
CA LEU A 44 -6.79 4.44 0.36
C LEU A 44 -6.71 4.86 1.83
N LYS A 45 -7.53 4.20 2.66
CA LYS A 45 -7.47 4.40 4.11
C LYS A 45 -6.08 3.98 4.63
N PRO A 46 -5.53 4.67 5.64
CA PRO A 46 -4.20 4.38 6.13
C PRO A 46 -3.94 2.92 6.51
N LYS A 47 -4.88 2.26 7.19
CA LYS A 47 -4.80 0.82 7.52
C LYS A 47 -4.61 -0.07 6.30
N LEU A 48 -5.29 0.24 5.19
CA LEU A 48 -5.16 -0.53 3.96
C LEU A 48 -3.78 -0.29 3.33
N VAL A 49 -3.30 0.95 3.35
CA VAL A 49 -1.96 1.30 2.86
C VAL A 49 -0.87 0.58 3.67
N GLU A 50 -0.96 0.56 5.00
CA GLU A 50 -0.03 -0.19 5.86
C GLU A 50 -0.01 -1.67 5.51
N LEU A 51 -1.18 -2.29 5.31
CA LEU A 51 -1.29 -3.70 4.95
C LEU A 51 -0.67 -3.98 3.57
N ILE A 52 -0.89 -3.09 2.59
CA ILE A 52 -0.28 -3.18 1.26
C ILE A 52 1.24 -3.10 1.37
N ILE A 53 1.77 -2.14 2.15
CA ILE A 53 3.21 -1.96 2.32
C ILE A 53 3.84 -3.19 2.96
N LYS A 54 3.26 -3.70 4.06
CA LYS A 54 3.74 -4.91 4.74
C LYS A 54 3.75 -6.13 3.81
N LYS A 55 2.64 -6.38 3.11
CA LYS A 55 2.56 -7.48 2.14
C LYS A 55 3.55 -7.34 0.99
N TYR A 56 3.77 -6.12 0.50
CA TYR A 56 4.69 -5.87 -0.62
C TYR A 56 6.16 -6.08 -0.22
N HIS A 57 6.55 -5.65 0.98
CA HIS A 57 7.92 -5.84 1.49
C HIS A 57 8.17 -7.25 2.04
N GLY A 58 7.15 -8.11 2.11
CA GLY A 58 7.29 -9.46 2.65
C GLY A 58 7.51 -9.49 4.16
N GLU A 59 7.15 -8.41 4.88
CA GLU A 59 7.00 -8.50 6.33
C GLU A 59 5.75 -9.34 6.61
N GLU A 60 5.95 -10.65 6.83
CA GLU A 60 4.94 -11.48 7.45
C GLU A 60 4.49 -10.77 8.73
N VAL A 61 3.20 -10.55 8.84
CA VAL A 61 2.60 -10.12 10.10
C VAL A 61 2.80 -11.30 11.05
N VAL A 62 3.90 -11.28 11.80
CA VAL A 62 4.09 -12.15 12.96
C VAL A 62 3.02 -11.73 13.95
N SER A 63 1.88 -12.42 13.89
CA SER A 63 0.89 -12.42 14.96
C SER A 63 1.48 -13.29 16.07
N ASP A 64 1.88 -12.65 17.16
CA ASP A 64 2.11 -13.30 18.46
C ASP A 64 0.75 -13.55 19.15
#